data_AF-X0X1U4-F1
#
_entry.id   AF-X0X1U4-F1
#
_cell.length_a   1.000
_cell.length_b   1.000
_cell.length_c   1.000
_cell.angle_alpha   90.00
_cell.angle_beta   90.00
_cell.angle_gamma   90.00
#
_symmetry.space_group_name_H-M   'P 1'
#
loop_
_entity.id
_entity.type
_entity.pdbx_description
1 polymer ?
#
loop_
_entity_poly.entity_id
_entity_poly.type
_entity_poly.pdbx_seq_one_letter_code
_entity_poly.pdbx_strand_id
1 'polypeptide(L)'
;GSGKSTFISTLTKSYIDLGKKVGIICVDPTSPLTGGALLGDRIRMKQYFSLDNVFIRSMANRGQLGGLARATEDVIKILDAYGCDIIIVETVGVGQSEVDIFKSAHTVVVLVVPGLGDEIQAIKAGIMEITDVFVVNKMDLPGADKKVADIMQMLEFKKSYKYESEGVGDKFMKIDKWTPEITKVNSKTGENFDNLLKLINKHKTFLQDSGVISNYMKNRIKNETIQILKHKLTKKAEDLINSNNKIEEF
;
A
#
# COMPACT_ATOMS: atom_id res chain seq x y z
N GLY A 1 9.53 -15.51 -6.69
CA GLY A 1 8.75 -14.44 -6.02
C GLY A 1 7.26 -14.72 -6.04
N SER A 2 6.50 -13.91 -5.31
CA SER A 2 5.03 -14.03 -5.14
C SER A 2 4.21 -13.66 -6.40
N GLY A 3 4.83 -12.97 -7.36
CA GLY A 3 4.20 -12.58 -8.62
C GLY A 3 3.48 -11.23 -8.59
N LYS A 4 3.90 -10.29 -7.74
CA LYS A 4 3.31 -8.94 -7.59
C LYS A 4 3.12 -8.18 -8.91
N SER A 5 4.17 -8.05 -9.73
CA SER A 5 4.05 -7.29 -10.99
C SER A 5 3.07 -7.96 -11.98
N THR A 6 3.03 -9.30 -12.02
CA THR A 6 2.02 -10.03 -12.82
C THR A 6 0.62 -9.83 -12.23
N PHE A 7 0.48 -9.88 -10.91
CA PHE A 7 -0.78 -9.64 -10.20
C PHE A 7 -1.32 -8.22 -10.48
N ILE A 8 -0.48 -7.19 -10.35
CA ILE A 8 -0.84 -5.80 -10.63
C ILE A 8 -1.21 -5.64 -12.10
N SER A 9 -0.47 -6.26 -13.01
CA SER A 9 -0.79 -6.25 -14.44
C SER A 9 -2.19 -6.79 -14.71
N THR A 10 -2.54 -7.94 -14.12
CA THR A 10 -3.84 -8.58 -14.30
C THR A 10 -4.96 -7.83 -13.57
N LEU A 11 -4.70 -7.26 -12.40
CA LEU A 11 -5.64 -6.39 -11.67
C LEU A 11 -5.95 -5.13 -12.47
N THR A 12 -4.92 -4.51 -13.03
CA THR A 12 -5.02 -3.33 -13.89
C THR A 12 -5.89 -3.63 -15.10
N LYS A 13 -5.62 -4.74 -15.80
CA LYS A 13 -6.47 -5.19 -16.91
C LYS A 13 -7.93 -5.34 -16.48
N SER A 14 -8.19 -5.98 -15.34
CA SER A 14 -9.54 -6.19 -14.84
C SER A 14 -10.29 -4.87 -14.60
N TYR A 15 -9.60 -3.82 -14.17
CA TYR A 15 -10.19 -2.48 -14.03
C TYR A 15 -10.36 -1.75 -15.37
N ILE A 16 -9.40 -1.89 -16.29
CA ILE A 16 -9.51 -1.34 -17.65
C ILE A 16 -10.71 -1.94 -18.39
N ASP A 17 -10.92 -3.25 -18.28
CA ASP A 17 -12.05 -3.95 -18.89
C ASP A 17 -13.40 -3.48 -18.33
N LEU A 18 -13.39 -2.90 -17.12
CA LEU A 18 -14.54 -2.21 -16.49
C LEU A 18 -14.64 -0.71 -16.86
N GLY A 19 -13.83 -0.24 -17.81
CA GLY A 19 -13.80 1.16 -18.25
C GLY A 19 -13.18 2.13 -17.25
N LYS A 20 -12.38 1.64 -16.28
CA LYS A 20 -11.78 2.46 -15.23
C LYS A 20 -10.47 3.10 -15.67
N LYS A 21 -10.21 4.31 -15.14
CA LYS A 21 -8.91 4.97 -15.23
C LYS A 21 -8.02 4.53 -14.07
N VAL A 22 -6.83 4.00 -14.36
CA VAL A 22 -5.95 3.36 -13.37
C VAL A 22 -4.62 4.11 -13.26
N GLY A 23 -4.28 4.55 -12.05
CA GLY A 23 -2.95 5.04 -11.70
C GLY A 23 -2.15 3.95 -10.98
N ILE A 24 -0.88 3.76 -11.34
CA ILE A 24 0.04 2.80 -10.72
C ILE A 24 1.29 3.54 -10.27
N ILE A 25 1.59 3.43 -8.98
CA ILE A 25 2.82 3.96 -8.39
C ILE A 25 3.65 2.81 -7.85
N CYS A 26 4.78 2.53 -8.47
CA CYS A 26 5.74 1.53 -7.99
C CYS A 26 6.75 2.21 -7.08
N VAL A 27 6.75 1.86 -5.79
CA VAL A 27 7.76 2.35 -4.85
C VAL A 27 8.92 1.38 -4.85
N ASP A 28 10.09 1.87 -5.27
CA ASP A 28 11.34 1.12 -5.39
C ASP A 28 12.36 1.59 -4.32
N PRO A 29 13.31 0.71 -3.92
CA PRO A 29 14.42 1.16 -3.09
C PRO A 29 15.22 2.22 -3.84
N THR A 30 15.87 3.10 -3.07
CA THR A 30 16.65 4.18 -3.64
C THR A 30 17.96 3.64 -4.17
N SER A 31 18.26 3.91 -5.44
CA SER A 31 19.55 3.62 -6.02
C SER A 31 20.63 4.39 -5.27
N PRO A 32 21.63 3.72 -4.67
CA PRO A 32 22.73 4.42 -3.98
C PRO A 32 23.61 5.22 -4.95
N LEU A 33 23.57 4.92 -6.25
CA LEU A 33 24.36 5.57 -7.29
C LEU A 33 23.67 6.79 -7.90
N THR A 34 22.35 6.71 -8.14
CA THR A 34 21.62 7.75 -8.87
C THR A 34 20.64 8.54 -8.00
N GLY A 35 20.34 8.08 -6.78
CA GLY A 35 19.28 8.62 -5.93
C GLY A 35 17.85 8.39 -6.47
N GLY A 36 17.71 7.76 -7.64
CA GLY A 36 16.45 7.43 -8.28
C GLY A 36 15.92 6.04 -7.93
N ALA A 37 14.75 5.69 -8.47
CA ALA A 37 14.15 4.36 -8.31
C ALA A 37 14.97 3.32 -9.07
N LEU A 38 15.28 2.18 -8.45
CA LEU A 38 15.83 1.01 -9.13
C LEU A 38 14.75 0.44 -10.06
N LEU A 39 14.74 0.88 -11.32
CA LEU A 39 13.75 0.74 -12.40
C LEU A 39 13.13 -0.65 -12.71
N GLY A 40 13.29 -1.66 -11.87
CA GLY A 40 13.03 -3.08 -12.16
C GLY A 40 11.60 -3.42 -12.57
N ASP A 41 10.58 -2.74 -12.02
CA ASP A 41 9.20 -3.19 -12.21
C ASP A 41 8.48 -2.63 -13.45
N ARG A 42 8.97 -1.51 -14.03
CA ARG A 42 8.35 -0.89 -15.23
C ARG A 42 8.37 -1.77 -16.48
N ILE A 43 9.38 -2.62 -16.62
CA ILE A 43 9.53 -3.47 -17.82
C ILE A 43 8.39 -4.50 -17.90
N ARG A 44 7.83 -4.92 -16.77
CA ARG A 44 6.80 -5.97 -16.70
C ARG A 44 5.38 -5.47 -17.00
N MET A 45 5.17 -4.16 -17.05
CA MET A 45 3.87 -3.53 -17.36
C MET A 45 3.91 -2.72 -18.66
N LYS A 46 4.88 -3.01 -19.54
CA LYS A 46 5.11 -2.26 -20.78
C LYS A 46 3.88 -2.11 -21.67
N GLN A 47 3.06 -3.15 -21.72
CA GLN A 47 1.84 -3.21 -22.53
C GLN A 47 0.79 -2.13 -22.18
N TYR A 48 0.88 -1.52 -21.00
CA TYR A 48 -0.07 -0.49 -20.57
C TYR A 48 0.44 0.94 -20.72
N PHE A 49 1.73 1.16 -21.07
CA PHE A 49 2.26 2.52 -21.20
C PHE A 49 1.64 3.33 -22.34
N SER A 50 1.04 2.65 -23.32
CA SER A 50 0.37 3.27 -24.46
C SER A 50 -1.14 3.45 -24.27
N LEU A 51 -1.69 3.12 -23.10
CA LEU A 51 -3.12 3.25 -22.84
C LEU A 51 -3.41 4.60 -22.16
N ASP A 52 -4.25 5.42 -22.77
CA ASP A 52 -4.59 6.75 -22.27
C ASP A 52 -5.27 6.74 -20.90
N ASN A 53 -5.93 5.62 -20.55
CA ASN A 53 -6.59 5.44 -19.26
C ASN A 53 -5.68 4.78 -18.20
N VAL A 54 -4.38 4.62 -18.47
CA VAL A 54 -3.41 4.06 -17.51
C VAL A 54 -2.23 4.99 -17.32
N PHE A 55 -1.94 5.34 -16.07
CA PHE A 55 -0.75 6.10 -15.71
C PHE A 55 0.17 5.25 -14.83
N ILE A 56 1.45 5.17 -15.16
CA ILE A 56 2.43 4.36 -14.40
C ILE A 56 3.65 5.20 -14.07
N ARG A 57 4.06 5.21 -12.80
CA ARG A 57 5.26 5.93 -12.34
C ARG A 57 6.01 5.14 -11.27
N SER A 58 7.34 5.01 -11.41
CA SER A 58 8.16 4.55 -10.28
C SER A 58 8.69 5.71 -9.45
N MET A 59 8.74 5.49 -8.14
CA MET A 59 9.16 6.44 -7.12
C MET A 59 10.24 5.80 -6.25
N ALA A 60 11.29 6.55 -5.91
CA ALA A 60 12.29 6.08 -4.95
C ALA A 60 11.84 6.37 -3.52
N ASN A 61 12.13 5.48 -2.58
CA ASN A 61 11.86 5.72 -1.15
C ASN A 61 12.72 6.84 -0.50
N ARG A 62 13.77 7.30 -1.20
CA ARG A 62 14.75 8.35 -0.83
C ARG A 62 15.34 8.26 0.58
N GLY A 63 15.46 7.05 1.15
CA GLY A 63 16.07 6.84 2.46
C GLY A 63 15.31 7.47 3.64
N GLN A 64 14.03 7.85 3.47
CA GLN A 64 13.24 8.30 4.61
C GLN A 64 13.01 7.15 5.59
N LEU A 65 13.49 7.34 6.83
CA LEU A 65 13.16 6.47 7.98
C LEU A 65 11.70 6.74 8.37
N GLY A 66 10.81 5.81 8.04
CA GLY A 66 9.40 5.85 8.41
C GLY A 66 8.59 6.79 7.51
N GLY A 67 8.10 6.27 6.40
CA GLY A 67 7.12 6.90 5.53
C GLY A 67 7.26 6.44 4.09
N LEU A 68 6.13 6.35 3.37
CA LEU A 68 6.14 6.58 1.92
C LEU A 68 6.83 7.92 1.70
N ALA A 69 7.74 8.00 0.74
CA ALA A 69 8.34 9.28 0.40
C ALA A 69 7.23 10.32 0.19
N ARG A 70 7.35 11.54 0.74
CA ARG A 70 6.34 12.62 0.56
C ARG A 70 5.88 12.74 -0.90
N ALA A 71 6.85 12.64 -1.81
CA ALA A 71 6.62 12.68 -3.24
C ALA A 71 5.62 11.62 -3.73
N THR A 72 5.56 10.44 -3.12
CA THR A 72 4.56 9.43 -3.45
C THR A 72 3.17 9.85 -3.01
N GLU A 73 3.01 10.43 -1.81
CA GLU A 73 1.71 10.97 -1.37
C GLU A 73 1.24 12.10 -2.28
N ASP A 74 2.15 12.98 -2.69
CA ASP A 74 1.86 14.04 -3.66
C ASP A 74 1.38 13.47 -4.99
N VAL A 75 2.04 12.42 -5.50
CA VAL A 75 1.63 11.74 -6.74
C VAL A 75 0.26 11.08 -6.59
N ILE A 76 -0.05 10.47 -5.44
CA ILE A 76 -1.40 9.92 -5.19
C ILE A 76 -2.46 11.03 -5.34
N LYS A 77 -2.23 12.20 -4.74
CA LYS A 77 -3.17 13.35 -4.86
C LYS A 77 -3.28 13.88 -6.28
N ILE A 78 -2.17 13.93 -7.01
CA ILE A 78 -2.17 14.35 -8.41
C ILE A 78 -3.01 13.39 -9.26
N LEU A 79 -2.89 12.07 -9.03
CA LEU A 79 -3.67 11.06 -9.76
C LEU A 79 -5.15 11.09 -9.37
N ASP A 80 -5.46 11.35 -8.10
CA ASP A 80 -6.82 11.55 -7.63
C ASP A 80 -7.44 12.79 -8.31
N ALA A 81 -6.73 13.91 -8.32
CA ALA A 81 -7.16 15.14 -9.00
C ALA A 81 -7.25 15.00 -10.54
N TYR A 82 -6.42 14.14 -11.14
CA TYR A 82 -6.51 13.77 -12.56
C TYR A 82 -7.75 12.90 -12.88
N GLY A 83 -8.43 12.40 -11.84
CA GLY A 83 -9.63 11.58 -11.97
C GLY A 83 -9.33 10.12 -12.27
N CYS A 84 -8.26 9.56 -11.71
CA CYS A 84 -8.09 8.10 -11.67
C CYS A 84 -9.17 7.49 -10.76
N ASP A 85 -9.92 6.51 -11.27
CA ASP A 85 -10.89 5.76 -10.46
C ASP A 85 -10.19 4.89 -9.41
N ILE A 86 -9.02 4.34 -9.76
CA ILE A 86 -8.24 3.43 -8.94
C ILE A 86 -6.78 3.86 -8.96
N ILE A 87 -6.16 3.93 -7.79
CA ILE A 87 -4.73 4.18 -7.62
C ILE A 87 -4.13 2.98 -6.90
N ILE A 88 -3.24 2.26 -7.58
CA ILE A 88 -2.51 1.10 -7.07
C ILE A 88 -1.12 1.59 -6.63
N VAL A 89 -0.76 1.34 -5.38
CA VAL A 89 0.58 1.61 -4.86
C VAL A 89 1.27 0.28 -4.58
N GLU A 90 2.32 -0.01 -5.34
CA GLU A 90 3.16 -1.19 -5.14
C GLU A 90 4.32 -0.85 -4.20
N THR A 91 4.60 -1.74 -3.25
CA THR A 91 5.67 -1.59 -2.28
C THR A 91 6.92 -2.33 -2.74
N VAL A 92 8.08 -1.84 -2.30
CA VAL A 92 9.32 -2.62 -2.32
C VAL A 92 9.07 -3.89 -1.49
N GLY A 93 9.24 -5.07 -2.10
CA GLY A 93 9.29 -6.30 -1.31
C GLY A 93 10.52 -6.27 -0.42
N VAL A 94 10.36 -6.60 0.87
CA VAL A 94 11.30 -6.52 2.00
C VAL A 94 11.69 -5.11 2.47
N GLY A 95 11.20 -4.72 3.66
CA GLY A 95 11.64 -3.52 4.38
C GLY A 95 10.61 -2.98 5.39
N GLN A 96 10.96 -1.89 6.10
CA GLN A 96 10.03 -1.17 6.99
C GLN A 96 8.95 -0.38 6.25
N SER A 97 9.01 -0.31 4.91
CA SER A 97 8.05 0.42 4.06
C SER A 97 6.63 -0.14 4.10
N GLU A 98 6.44 -1.37 4.53
CA GLU A 98 5.12 -2.05 4.56
C GLU A 98 4.13 -1.34 5.52
N VAL A 99 4.62 -0.85 6.66
CA VAL A 99 3.82 -0.09 7.65
C VAL A 99 3.46 1.30 7.13
N ASP A 100 4.20 1.83 6.17
CA ASP A 100 3.98 3.18 5.69
C ASP A 100 2.98 3.26 4.54
N ILE A 101 2.91 2.24 3.67
CA ILE A 101 1.83 2.14 2.66
C ILE A 101 0.46 2.12 3.31
N PHE A 102 0.34 1.51 4.50
CA PHE A 102 -0.90 1.48 5.26
C PHE A 102 -1.51 2.86 5.52
N LYS A 103 -0.70 3.92 5.67
CA LYS A 103 -1.19 5.28 5.97
C LYS A 103 -1.69 6.05 4.75
N SER A 104 -1.47 5.51 3.55
CA SER A 104 -1.84 6.16 2.29
C SER A 104 -2.93 5.44 1.49
N ALA A 105 -3.17 4.15 1.77
CA ALA A 105 -4.10 3.32 1.01
C ALA A 105 -5.42 3.09 1.76
N HIS A 106 -6.54 3.14 1.03
CA HIS A 106 -7.85 2.78 1.57
C HIS A 106 -7.97 1.27 1.83
N THR A 107 -7.44 0.45 0.93
CA THR A 107 -7.49 -1.02 1.05
C THR A 107 -6.08 -1.57 0.86
N VAL A 108 -5.61 -2.36 1.82
CA VAL A 108 -4.31 -3.01 1.81
C VAL A 108 -4.47 -4.47 1.40
N VAL A 109 -3.84 -4.84 0.30
CA VAL A 109 -3.85 -6.20 -0.25
C VAL A 109 -2.49 -6.84 -0.03
N VAL A 110 -2.45 -7.97 0.68
CA VAL A 110 -1.22 -8.74 0.90
C VAL A 110 -1.21 -9.98 0.03
N LEU A 111 -0.21 -10.07 -0.86
CA LEU A 111 -0.05 -11.17 -1.80
C LEU A 111 0.90 -12.24 -1.23
N VAL A 112 0.40 -13.46 -1.05
CA VAL A 112 1.15 -14.64 -0.59
C VAL A 112 1.10 -15.75 -1.63
N VAL A 113 1.97 -16.76 -1.52
CA VAL A 113 1.97 -17.94 -2.42
C VAL A 113 2.08 -19.27 -1.67
N PRO A 114 1.58 -20.38 -2.25
CA PRO A 114 1.76 -21.73 -1.72
C PRO A 114 3.22 -22.20 -1.77
N GLY A 115 3.58 -23.17 -0.92
CA GLY A 115 4.83 -23.92 -1.02
C GLY A 115 6.11 -23.21 -0.58
N LEU A 116 6.08 -21.90 -0.33
CA LEU A 116 7.16 -21.21 0.38
C LEU A 116 6.95 -21.39 1.89
N GLY A 117 7.76 -22.27 2.49
CA GLY A 117 7.82 -22.53 3.93
C GLY A 117 8.38 -21.32 4.69
N ASP A 118 7.99 -21.17 5.96
CA ASP A 118 8.33 -20.10 6.92
C ASP A 118 7.93 -18.65 6.57
N GLU A 119 7.46 -18.35 5.36
CA GLU A 119 6.97 -17.00 5.04
C GLU A 119 5.72 -16.59 5.83
N ILE A 120 4.95 -17.56 6.35
CA ILE A 120 3.81 -17.24 7.23
C ILE A 120 4.29 -16.67 8.56
N GLN A 121 5.41 -17.17 9.11
CA GLN A 121 6.07 -16.55 10.27
C GLN A 121 6.72 -15.19 9.90
N ALA A 122 7.08 -15.01 8.63
CA ALA A 122 7.58 -13.74 8.11
C ALA A 122 6.47 -12.69 7.90
N ILE A 123 5.19 -13.08 7.88
CA ILE A 123 4.08 -12.13 8.05
C ILE A 123 4.13 -11.66 9.50
N LYS A 124 4.99 -10.66 9.74
CA LYS A 124 5.16 -10.01 11.04
C LYS A 124 3.78 -9.59 11.57
N ALA A 125 3.63 -9.58 12.90
CA ALA A 125 2.41 -9.13 13.56
C ALA A 125 1.84 -7.82 12.95
N GLY A 126 2.73 -6.86 12.66
CA GLY A 126 2.35 -5.58 12.05
C GLY A 126 1.79 -5.67 10.63
N ILE A 127 2.13 -6.68 9.81
CA ILE A 127 1.51 -6.86 8.47
C ILE A 127 0.08 -7.39 8.61
N MET A 128 -0.13 -8.35 9.53
CA MET A 128 -1.46 -8.91 9.79
C MET A 128 -2.44 -7.82 10.25
N GLU A 129 -1.97 -6.89 11.10
CA GLU A 129 -2.77 -5.81 11.67
C GLU A 129 -3.21 -4.77 10.63
N ILE A 130 -2.43 -4.58 9.57
CA ILE A 130 -2.68 -3.56 8.54
C ILE A 130 -3.41 -4.09 7.30
N THR A 131 -3.56 -5.41 7.17
CA THR A 131 -4.11 -6.06 5.97
C THR A 131 -5.63 -5.99 5.95
N ASP A 132 -6.23 -5.70 4.79
CA ASP A 132 -7.70 -5.76 4.61
C ASP A 132 -8.11 -6.97 3.76
N VAL A 133 -7.28 -7.38 2.81
CA VAL A 133 -7.49 -8.55 1.95
C VAL A 133 -6.19 -9.32 1.79
N PHE A 134 -6.22 -10.62 2.12
CA PHE A 134 -5.17 -11.56 1.75
C PHE A 134 -5.46 -12.20 0.40
N VAL A 135 -4.43 -12.29 -0.43
CA VAL A 135 -4.52 -12.93 -1.73
C VAL A 135 -3.49 -14.04 -1.82
N VAL A 136 -3.97 -15.28 -1.89
CA VAL A 136 -3.13 -16.46 -2.18
C VAL A 136 -3.03 -16.61 -3.69
N ASN A 137 -1.92 -16.14 -4.26
CA ASN A 137 -1.64 -16.23 -5.69
C ASN A 137 -1.09 -17.61 -6.06
N LYS A 138 -1.12 -17.94 -7.36
CA LYS A 138 -0.74 -19.26 -7.89
C LYS A 138 -1.59 -20.37 -7.28
N MET A 139 -2.90 -20.15 -7.28
CA MET A 139 -3.87 -21.11 -6.74
C MET A 139 -3.87 -22.47 -7.43
N ASP A 140 -3.25 -22.56 -8.60
CA ASP A 140 -2.96 -23.77 -9.36
C ASP A 140 -1.88 -24.66 -8.70
N LEU A 141 -1.09 -24.12 -7.76
CA LEU A 141 -0.05 -24.89 -7.09
C LEU A 141 -0.59 -25.69 -5.90
N PRO A 142 -0.04 -26.90 -5.66
CA PRO A 142 -0.33 -27.66 -4.45
C PRO A 142 -0.10 -26.85 -3.17
N GLY A 143 -1.00 -26.98 -2.21
CA GLY A 143 -0.92 -26.30 -0.92
C GLY A 143 -1.57 -24.90 -0.87
N ALA A 144 -2.25 -24.47 -1.93
CA ALA A 144 -3.02 -23.22 -1.90
C ALA A 144 -4.13 -23.24 -0.84
N ASP A 145 -4.86 -24.34 -0.73
CA ASP A 145 -5.90 -24.50 0.30
C ASP A 145 -5.31 -24.54 1.71
N LYS A 146 -4.18 -25.24 1.87
CA LYS A 146 -3.44 -25.26 3.14
C LYS A 146 -3.03 -23.84 3.55
N LYS A 147 -2.49 -23.03 2.61
CA LYS A 147 -2.10 -21.64 2.90
C LYS A 147 -3.28 -20.78 3.33
N VAL A 148 -4.46 -20.97 2.72
CA VAL A 148 -5.69 -20.28 3.17
C VAL A 148 -6.03 -20.68 4.61
N ALA A 149 -6.03 -21.98 4.91
CA ALA A 149 -6.32 -22.49 6.25
C ALA A 149 -5.33 -21.95 7.30
N ASP A 150 -4.04 -21.89 6.97
CA ASP A 150 -3.01 -21.34 7.86
C ASP A 150 -3.28 -19.85 8.19
N ILE A 151 -3.68 -19.05 7.19
CA ILE A 151 -4.00 -17.62 7.40
C ILE A 151 -5.30 -17.47 8.22
N MET A 152 -6.32 -18.27 7.92
CA MET A 152 -7.58 -18.27 8.70
C MET A 152 -7.31 -18.55 10.18
N GLN A 153 -6.51 -19.58 10.47
CA GLN A 153 -6.14 -19.92 11.84
C GLN A 153 -5.44 -18.73 12.54
N MET A 154 -4.54 -18.03 11.86
CA MET A 154 -3.88 -16.84 12.43
C MET A 154 -4.83 -15.68 12.71
N LEU A 155 -5.82 -15.46 11.86
CA LEU A 155 -6.86 -14.45 12.04
C LEU A 155 -7.79 -14.79 13.21
N GLU A 156 -8.09 -16.07 13.42
CA GLU A 156 -8.87 -16.53 14.58
C GLU A 156 -8.15 -16.29 15.91
N PHE A 157 -6.82 -16.44 15.94
CA PHE A 157 -6.00 -16.17 17.13
C PHE A 157 -5.82 -14.67 17.44
N LYS A 158 -6.01 -13.78 16.45
CA LYS A 158 -5.85 -12.32 16.58
C LYS A 158 -7.17 -11.59 16.31
N LYS A 159 -8.10 -11.63 17.27
CA LYS A 159 -9.38 -10.89 17.18
C LYS A 159 -9.29 -9.37 17.42
N SER A 160 -8.10 -8.78 17.46
CA SER A 160 -7.93 -7.32 17.56
C SER A 160 -7.67 -6.73 16.17
N TYR A 161 -8.69 -6.09 15.57
CA TYR A 161 -8.62 -5.55 14.22
C TYR A 161 -8.53 -4.02 14.16
N LYS A 162 -7.47 -3.56 13.47
CA LYS A 162 -7.13 -2.31 12.74
C LYS A 162 -7.66 -0.92 13.15
N TYR A 163 -8.85 -0.74 13.71
CA TYR A 163 -9.44 0.60 13.88
C TYR A 163 -9.56 1.03 15.34
N GLU A 164 -8.47 1.54 15.90
CA GLU A 164 -8.48 2.30 17.14
C GLU A 164 -8.66 3.79 16.86
N SER A 165 -9.63 4.44 17.53
CA SER A 165 -9.73 5.90 17.54
C SER A 165 -9.06 6.43 18.80
N GLU A 166 -7.82 6.91 18.68
CA GLU A 166 -7.25 7.76 19.72
C GLU A 166 -7.72 9.21 19.52
N GLY A 167 -8.69 9.62 20.34
CA GLY A 167 -8.99 11.04 20.55
C GLY A 167 -10.47 11.42 20.39
N VAL A 168 -11.03 11.87 21.50
CA VAL A 168 -12.34 12.54 21.70
C VAL A 168 -13.53 11.61 22.00
N GLY A 169 -13.62 11.24 23.28
CA GLY A 169 -14.86 11.21 24.07
C GLY A 169 -16.00 10.29 23.61
N ASP A 170 -16.14 9.15 24.28
CA ASP A 170 -17.38 8.45 24.68
C ASP A 170 -18.63 8.41 23.74
N LYS A 171 -18.49 8.58 22.43
CA LYS A 171 -19.63 8.41 21.48
C LYS A 171 -19.33 7.71 20.17
N PHE A 172 -18.16 7.12 19.98
CA PHE A 172 -17.87 6.33 18.78
C PHE A 172 -17.42 4.93 19.19
N MET A 173 -18.29 3.95 18.91
CA MET A 173 -18.01 2.52 19.06
C MET A 173 -16.61 2.19 18.52
N LYS A 174 -15.84 1.40 19.28
CA LYS A 174 -14.79 0.54 18.71
C LYS A 174 -15.33 -0.09 17.43
N ILE A 175 -14.67 0.10 16.29
CA ILE A 175 -15.11 -0.56 15.05
C ILE A 175 -14.41 -1.93 14.98
N ASP A 176 -14.86 -2.85 15.85
CA ASP A 176 -14.61 -4.30 15.79
C ASP A 176 -15.40 -4.90 14.60
N LYS A 177 -15.15 -4.48 13.35
CA LYS A 177 -16.06 -4.87 12.25
C LYS A 177 -15.45 -5.30 10.93
N TRP A 178 -14.15 -5.16 10.71
CA TRP A 178 -13.53 -5.75 9.51
C TRP A 178 -12.55 -6.84 9.89
N THR A 179 -12.87 -8.07 9.50
CA THR A 179 -11.94 -9.19 9.50
C THR A 179 -11.36 -9.29 8.10
N PRO A 180 -10.02 -9.31 7.94
CA PRO A 180 -9.38 -9.44 6.65
C PRO A 180 -9.91 -10.65 5.90
N GLU A 181 -10.35 -10.44 4.67
CA GLU A 181 -10.89 -11.52 3.84
C GLU A 181 -9.79 -12.14 2.97
N ILE A 182 -9.93 -13.43 2.68
CA ILE A 182 -8.92 -14.19 1.95
C ILE A 182 -9.53 -14.66 0.63
N THR A 183 -8.81 -14.45 -0.48
CA THR A 183 -9.15 -15.04 -1.78
C THR A 183 -7.94 -15.71 -2.41
N LYS A 184 -8.19 -16.74 -3.21
CA LYS A 184 -7.18 -17.37 -4.07
C LYS A 184 -7.27 -16.77 -5.47
N VAL A 185 -6.15 -16.57 -6.15
CA VAL A 185 -6.14 -16.12 -7.57
C VAL A 185 -5.04 -16.81 -8.36
N ASN A 186 -5.19 -16.81 -9.69
CA ASN A 186 -4.08 -17.08 -10.60
C ASN A 186 -3.77 -15.84 -11.43
N SER A 187 -2.70 -15.14 -11.07
CA SER A 187 -2.30 -13.92 -11.79
C SER A 187 -1.93 -14.14 -13.25
N LYS A 188 -1.52 -15.36 -13.65
CA LYS A 188 -1.16 -15.64 -15.04
C LYS A 188 -2.39 -15.81 -15.93
N THR A 189 -3.42 -16.49 -15.43
CA THR A 189 -4.64 -16.77 -16.20
C THR A 189 -5.73 -15.72 -16.01
N GLY A 190 -5.66 -14.92 -14.93
CA GLY A 190 -6.73 -13.99 -14.55
C GLY A 190 -7.85 -14.64 -13.74
N GLU A 191 -7.70 -15.91 -13.38
CA GLU A 191 -8.71 -16.64 -12.63
C GLU A 191 -8.97 -16.03 -11.25
N ASN A 192 -10.27 -15.89 -10.94
CA ASN A 192 -10.81 -15.40 -9.67
C ASN A 192 -10.51 -13.93 -9.32
N PHE A 193 -10.07 -13.12 -10.31
CA PHE A 193 -9.91 -11.67 -10.13
C PHE A 193 -11.25 -10.95 -9.95
N ASP A 194 -12.35 -11.48 -10.49
CA ASP A 194 -13.70 -10.95 -10.25
C ASP A 194 -14.06 -11.03 -8.76
N ASN A 195 -13.70 -12.12 -8.08
CA ASN A 195 -13.90 -12.27 -6.63
C ASN A 195 -13.03 -11.28 -5.85
N LEU A 196 -11.76 -11.11 -6.25
CA LEU A 196 -10.89 -10.10 -5.65
C LEU A 196 -11.49 -8.69 -5.78
N LEU A 197 -12.01 -8.31 -6.95
CA LEU A 197 -12.65 -7.01 -7.15
C LEU A 197 -13.89 -6.84 -6.27
N LYS A 198 -14.70 -7.91 -6.10
CA LYS A 198 -15.83 -7.91 -5.16
C LYS A 198 -15.37 -7.66 -3.72
N LEU A 199 -14.31 -8.31 -3.26
CA LEU A 199 -13.76 -8.11 -1.91
C LEU A 199 -13.22 -6.68 -1.69
N ILE A 200 -12.48 -6.14 -2.67
CA ILE A 200 -11.99 -4.76 -2.60
C ILE A 200 -13.16 -3.77 -2.52
N ASN A 201 -14.21 -3.96 -3.34
CA ASN A 201 -15.40 -3.12 -3.31
C ASN A 201 -16.22 -3.28 -2.02
N LYS A 202 -16.27 -4.49 -1.45
CA LYS A 202 -16.90 -4.75 -0.15
C LYS A 202 -16.19 -3.97 0.95
N HIS A 203 -14.86 -3.98 0.97
CA HIS A 203 -14.09 -3.18 1.93
C HIS A 203 -14.28 -1.67 1.71
N LYS A 204 -14.27 -1.20 0.45
CA LYS A 204 -14.58 0.19 0.11
C LYS A 204 -15.95 0.63 0.67
N THR A 205 -16.98 -0.20 0.49
CA THR A 205 -18.34 0.06 0.98
C THR A 205 -18.34 0.11 2.51
N PHE A 206 -17.68 -0.86 3.17
CA PHE A 206 -17.50 -0.84 4.62
C PHE A 206 -16.87 0.46 5.12
N LEU A 207 -15.81 0.97 4.47
CA LEU A 207 -15.16 2.22 4.87
C LEU A 207 -16.07 3.45 4.76
N GLN A 208 -16.95 3.45 3.76
CA GLN A 208 -17.93 4.51 3.54
C GLN A 208 -19.04 4.46 4.60
N ASP A 209 -19.63 3.29 4.82
CA ASP A 209 -20.77 3.09 5.71
C ASP A 209 -20.39 3.21 7.20
N SER A 210 -19.17 2.79 7.56
CA SER A 210 -18.67 2.86 8.93
C SER A 210 -18.20 4.25 9.36
N GLY A 211 -18.05 5.19 8.41
CA GLY A 211 -17.49 6.52 8.66
C GLY A 211 -15.98 6.53 8.93
N VAL A 212 -15.31 5.36 8.92
CA VAL A 212 -13.86 5.20 9.12
C VAL A 212 -13.07 6.08 8.17
N ILE A 213 -13.52 6.19 6.92
CA ILE A 213 -12.82 6.97 5.88
C ILE A 213 -12.68 8.45 6.26
N SER A 214 -13.67 9.04 6.92
CA SER A 214 -13.63 10.43 7.35
C SER A 214 -12.59 10.67 8.45
N ASN A 215 -12.46 9.73 9.38
CA ASN A 215 -11.45 9.80 10.44
C ASN A 215 -10.05 9.57 9.87
N TYR A 216 -9.92 8.63 8.93
CA TYR A 216 -8.66 8.38 8.24
C TYR A 216 -8.18 9.61 7.48
N MET A 217 -9.06 10.30 6.75
CA MET A 217 -8.73 11.55 6.06
C MET A 217 -8.30 12.66 7.02
N LYS A 218 -9.00 12.85 8.14
CA LYS A 218 -8.61 13.84 9.17
C LYS A 218 -7.23 13.55 9.73
N ASN A 219 -6.96 12.29 10.09
CA ASN A 219 -5.66 11.87 10.62
C ASN A 219 -4.55 12.02 9.57
N ARG A 220 -4.84 11.70 8.31
CA ARG A 220 -3.90 11.90 7.19
C ARG A 220 -3.53 13.37 7.02
N ILE A 221 -4.51 14.26 6.95
CA ILE A 221 -4.28 15.72 6.83
C ILE A 221 -3.45 16.25 8.00
N LYS A 222 -3.78 15.81 9.24
CA LYS A 222 -3.03 16.18 10.44
C LYS A 222 -1.57 15.73 10.35
N ASN A 223 -1.33 14.45 10.03
CA ASN A 223 0.01 13.89 9.92
C ASN A 223 0.83 14.56 8.83
N GLU A 224 0.22 14.80 7.67
CA GLU A 224 0.86 15.50 6.56
C GLU A 224 1.24 16.93 6.94
N THR A 225 0.33 17.68 7.58
CA THR A 225 0.60 19.04 8.04
C THR A 225 1.79 19.07 8.98
N ILE A 226 1.86 18.13 9.94
CA ILE A 226 3.00 18.00 10.85
C ILE A 226 4.29 17.69 10.09
N GLN A 227 4.25 16.80 9.10
CA GLN A 227 5.43 16.46 8.29
C GLN A 227 5.93 17.64 7.45
N ILE A 228 5.02 18.43 6.89
CA ILE A 228 5.35 19.67 6.17
C ILE A 228 6.02 20.67 7.12
N LEU A 229 5.45 20.87 8.32
CA LEU A 229 6.00 21.76 9.33
C LEU A 229 7.41 21.32 9.77
N LYS A 230 7.59 20.05 10.13
CA LYS A 230 8.90 19.48 10.50
C LYS A 230 9.94 19.75 9.44
N HIS A 231 9.62 19.44 8.17
CA HIS A 231 10.54 19.67 7.07
C HIS A 231 10.90 21.15 6.89
N LYS A 232 9.92 22.07 6.95
CA LYS A 232 10.19 23.51 6.83
C LYS A 232 11.06 24.03 7.98
N LEU A 233 10.81 23.55 9.20
CA LEU A 233 11.60 23.92 10.37
C LEU A 233 13.04 23.39 10.28
N THR A 234 13.22 22.12 9.91
CA THR A 234 14.55 21.52 9.71
C THR A 234 15.33 22.27 8.64
N LYS A 235 14.73 22.53 7.47
CA LYS A 235 15.38 23.29 6.40
C LYS A 235 15.80 24.68 6.87
N LYS A 236 14.92 25.40 7.58
CA LYS A 236 15.23 26.72 8.13
C LYS A 236 16.37 26.66 9.15
N ALA A 237 16.42 25.62 9.98
CA ALA A 237 17.52 25.42 10.93
C ALA A 237 18.84 25.14 10.22
N GLU A 238 18.85 24.29 9.19
CA GLU A 238 20.02 24.02 8.35
C GLU A 238 20.54 25.30 7.66
N ASP A 239 19.64 26.10 7.08
CA ASP A 239 19.99 27.37 6.45
C ASP A 239 20.62 28.35 7.47
N LEU A 240 20.09 28.42 8.70
CA LEU A 240 20.64 29.25 9.78
C LEU A 240 22.01 28.77 10.27
N ILE A 241 22.22 27.46 10.34
CA ILE A 241 23.50 26.87 10.72
C ILE A 241 24.55 27.15 9.64
N ASN A 242 24.22 26.88 8.38
CA ASN A 242 25.15 27.03 7.25
C ASN A 242 25.49 28.49 6.93
N SER A 243 24.61 29.43 7.27
CA SER A 243 24.85 30.87 7.09
C SER A 243 25.64 31.51 8.25
N ASN A 244 25.95 30.76 9.31
CA ASN A 244 26.63 31.28 10.49
C ASN A 244 28.13 30.94 10.46
N ASN A 245 28.93 31.88 9.94
CA ASN A 245 30.39 31.74 9.80
C ASN A 245 31.13 31.46 11.11
N LYS A 246 30.52 31.71 12.28
CA LYS A 246 31.12 31.41 13.60
C LYS A 246 31.27 29.92 13.89
N ILE A 247 30.57 29.05 13.15
CA ILE A 247 30.71 27.60 13.31
C ILE A 247 32.02 27.11 12.70
N GLU A 248 32.56 27.79 11.69
CA GLU A 248 33.87 27.49 11.11
C GLU A 248 35.05 27.89 12.03
N GLU A 249 34.78 28.64 13.10
CA GLU A 249 35.79 29.08 14.08
C GLU A 249 36.04 28.06 15.20
N PHE A 250 35.34 26.91 15.22
CA PHE A 250 35.49 25.80 16.18
C PHE A 250 35.93 24.52 15.50
#